data_AF-A0A2D7VY03-F1
#
_entry.id   AF-A0A2D7VY03-F1
#
_cell.length_a   1.000
_cell.length_b   1.000
_cell.length_c   1.000
_cell.angle_alpha   90.00
_cell.angle_beta   90.00
_cell.angle_gamma   90.00
#
_symmetry.space_group_name_H-M   'P 1'
#
loop_
_entity.id
_entity.type
_entity.pdbx_description
1 polymer ?
#
loop_
_entity_poly.entity_id
_entity_poly.type
_entity_poly.pdbx_seq_one_letter_code
_entity_poly.pdbx_strand_id
1 'polypeptide(L)'
;MTKKNKDKLTPRQEKFAQNVAKGLSKTQAAIEAGYSPKNAQKAGTALASDQNPKIKNRIQALQDRAADLVSVNLGTHLNDLKDIRDGAVDAGMWSAAVAAEVARGKAAGLYVKKSELTINKVEMMTKEEILVRMNELYYESGGVLPKGEIIDIQTDE
;
A
#
# COMPACT_ATOMS: atom_id res chain seq x y z
N MET A 1 45.51 5.41 29.66
CA MET A 1 45.15 5.61 28.24
C MET A 1 43.76 5.03 28.01
N THR A 2 42.75 5.87 27.80
CA THR A 2 41.34 5.47 27.66
C THR A 2 41.12 4.76 26.32
N LYS A 3 40.67 3.49 26.37
CA LYS A 3 40.26 2.71 25.18
C LYS A 3 39.12 3.48 24.48
N LYS A 4 39.44 4.14 23.37
CA LYS A 4 38.46 4.81 22.51
C LYS A 4 37.46 3.76 22.05
N ASN A 5 36.21 3.91 22.47
CA ASN A 5 35.13 2.97 22.19
C ASN A 5 34.92 2.85 20.66
N LYS A 6 35.48 1.80 20.05
CA LYS A 6 35.69 1.67 18.60
C LYS A 6 34.38 1.58 17.81
N ASP A 7 33.29 1.25 18.50
CA ASP A 7 31.95 1.09 17.94
C ASP A 7 31.13 2.37 17.85
N LYS A 8 31.50 3.45 18.55
CA LYS A 8 30.70 4.68 18.53
C LYS A 8 31.02 5.52 17.29
N LEU A 9 29.98 6.01 16.61
CA LEU A 9 30.10 6.99 15.53
C LEU A 9 30.69 8.29 16.07
N THR A 10 31.61 8.88 15.33
CA THR A 10 32.09 10.23 15.65
C THR A 10 31.01 11.26 15.30
N PRO A 11 30.99 12.45 15.92
CA PRO A 11 29.98 13.49 15.61
C PRO A 11 29.89 13.84 14.12
N ARG A 12 31.02 13.81 13.42
CA ARG A 12 31.08 14.07 11.97
C ARG A 12 30.48 12.93 11.14
N GLN A 13 30.70 11.68 11.53
CA GLN A 13 30.10 10.52 10.87
C GLN A 13 28.59 10.45 11.12
N GLU A 14 28.14 10.81 12.32
CA GLU A 14 26.72 10.91 12.65
C GLU A 14 26.04 12.01 11.82
N LYS A 15 26.66 13.20 11.73
CA LYS A 15 26.13 14.30 10.90
C LYS A 15 26.07 13.91 9.41
N PHE A 16 27.10 13.22 8.92
CA PHE A 16 27.10 12.66 7.57
C PHE A 16 25.92 11.68 7.36
N ALA A 17 25.72 10.73 8.29
CA ALA A 17 24.64 9.76 8.19
C ALA A 17 23.25 10.42 8.19
N GLN A 18 23.03 11.42 9.04
CA GLN A 18 21.79 12.21 9.08
C GLN A 18 21.54 12.95 7.77
N ASN A 19 22.58 13.57 7.20
CA ASN A 19 22.46 14.30 5.94
C ASN A 19 22.13 13.36 4.76
N VAL A 20 22.76 12.19 4.70
CA VAL A 20 22.42 11.19 3.68
C VAL A 20 20.99 10.67 3.87
N ALA A 21 20.57 10.41 5.11
CA ALA A 21 19.21 9.96 5.40
C ALA A 21 18.13 11.01 5.02
N LYS A 22 18.47 12.30 5.06
CA LYS A 22 17.63 13.42 4.57
C LYS A 22 17.58 13.54 3.04
N GLY A 23 18.32 12.71 2.29
CA GLY A 23 18.31 12.70 0.83
C GLY A 23 19.44 13.51 0.17
N LEU A 24 20.40 14.03 0.93
CA LEU A 24 21.54 14.74 0.34
C LEU A 24 22.47 13.75 -0.39
N SER A 25 23.10 14.22 -1.48
CA SER A 25 24.14 13.45 -2.15
C SER A 25 25.30 13.17 -1.20
N LYS A 26 26.00 12.03 -1.36
CA LYS A 26 27.13 11.65 -0.50
C LYS A 26 28.21 12.73 -0.44
N THR A 27 28.46 13.43 -1.55
CA THR A 27 29.41 14.54 -1.61
C THR A 27 28.93 15.72 -0.77
N GLN A 28 27.67 16.14 -0.93
CA GLN A 28 27.11 17.27 -0.20
C GLN A 28 27.00 16.98 1.30
N ALA A 29 26.54 15.78 1.65
CA ALA A 29 26.49 15.31 3.02
C ALA A 29 27.86 15.34 3.70
N ALA A 30 28.94 15.01 2.98
CA ALA A 30 30.30 15.09 3.48
C ALA A 30 30.75 16.55 3.71
N ILE A 31 30.45 17.46 2.78
CA ILE A 31 30.78 18.89 2.94
C ILE A 31 30.12 19.46 4.20
N GLU A 32 28.81 19.23 4.35
CA GLU A 32 28.05 19.72 5.49
C GLU A 32 28.42 19.06 6.82
N ALA A 33 28.91 17.82 6.77
CA ALA A 33 29.52 17.12 7.91
C ALA A 33 30.94 17.63 8.25
N GLY A 34 31.43 18.64 7.52
CA GLY A 34 32.70 19.34 7.77
C GLY A 34 33.92 18.69 7.11
N TYR A 35 33.72 17.80 6.12
CA TYR A 35 34.83 17.26 5.32
C TYR A 35 35.29 18.28 4.28
N SER A 36 36.59 18.25 3.97
CA SER A 36 37.19 19.18 3.00
C SER A 36 36.48 19.09 1.66
N PRO A 37 36.01 20.20 1.07
CA PRO A 37 35.31 20.20 -0.21
C PRO A 37 36.13 19.55 -1.33
N LYS A 38 37.45 19.77 -1.34
CA LYS A 38 38.37 19.17 -2.32
C LYS A 38 38.36 17.64 -2.32
N ASN A 39 38.09 17.03 -1.15
CA ASN A 39 38.09 15.57 -0.97
C ASN A 39 36.69 15.01 -0.65
N ALA A 40 35.64 15.83 -0.70
CA ALA A 40 34.31 15.47 -0.22
C ALA A 40 33.70 14.29 -0.99
N GLN A 41 33.94 14.21 -2.31
CA GLN A 41 33.46 13.11 -3.13
C GLN A 41 34.10 11.78 -2.70
N LYS A 42 35.43 11.74 -2.57
CA LYS A 42 36.16 10.56 -2.11
C LYS A 42 35.76 10.18 -0.68
N ALA A 43 35.63 11.17 0.20
CA ALA A 43 35.19 10.97 1.58
C ALA A 43 33.77 10.41 1.65
N GLY A 44 32.83 10.95 0.88
CA GLY A 44 31.44 10.48 0.84
C GLY A 44 31.33 9.04 0.36
N THR A 45 32.05 8.67 -0.70
CA THR A 45 32.09 7.28 -1.20
C THR A 45 32.72 6.34 -0.17
N ALA A 46 33.83 6.73 0.47
CA ALA A 46 34.49 5.92 1.48
C ALA A 46 33.65 5.75 2.76
N LEU A 47 32.96 6.81 3.21
CA LEU A 47 32.11 6.76 4.41
C LEU A 47 30.85 5.92 4.19
N ALA A 48 30.32 5.90 2.97
CA ALA A 48 29.15 5.11 2.59
C ALA A 48 29.50 3.74 1.97
N SER A 49 30.77 3.31 2.04
CA SER A 49 31.19 2.01 1.52
C SER A 49 30.96 0.88 2.53
N ASP A 50 31.01 -0.36 2.05
CA ASP A 50 30.90 -1.56 2.90
C ASP A 50 32.07 -1.71 3.88
N GLN A 51 33.15 -0.95 3.70
CA GLN A 51 34.26 -0.89 4.65
C GLN A 51 33.88 -0.13 5.94
N ASN A 52 32.77 0.63 5.91
CA ASN A 52 32.23 1.37 7.05
C ASN A 52 30.79 0.92 7.37
N PRO A 53 30.57 -0.35 7.76
CA PRO A 53 29.23 -0.89 7.97
C PRO A 53 28.45 -0.14 9.05
N LYS A 54 29.13 0.42 10.05
CA LYS A 54 28.49 1.22 11.11
C LYS A 54 27.80 2.49 10.59
N ILE A 55 28.38 3.16 9.58
CA ILE A 55 27.80 4.37 9.00
C ILE A 55 26.60 3.97 8.13
N LYS A 56 26.77 2.91 7.33
CA LYS A 56 25.71 2.35 6.48
C LYS A 56 24.49 1.92 7.30
N ASN A 57 24.71 1.16 8.38
CA ASN A 57 23.66 0.73 9.30
C ASN A 57 22.95 1.92 9.96
N ARG A 58 23.69 2.99 10.28
CA ARG A 58 23.08 4.20 10.83
C ARG A 58 22.22 4.94 9.80
N ILE A 59 22.68 5.06 8.57
CA ILE A 59 21.90 5.63 7.46
C ILE A 59 20.61 4.83 7.28
N GLN A 60 20.71 3.50 7.20
CA GLN A 60 19.56 2.62 7.05
C GLN A 60 18.58 2.78 8.22
N ALA A 61 19.04 2.71 9.46
CA ALA A 61 18.18 2.88 10.63
C ALA A 61 17.48 4.25 10.70
N LEU A 62 18.09 5.30 10.15
CA LEU A 62 17.46 6.62 10.05
C LEU A 62 16.41 6.66 8.93
N GLN A 63 16.69 6.02 7.80
CA GLN A 63 15.76 5.91 6.67
C GLN A 63 14.57 5.01 7.02
N ASP A 64 14.78 3.89 7.70
CA ASP A 64 13.72 2.99 8.18
C ASP A 64 12.82 3.74 9.16
N ARG A 65 13.40 4.45 10.14
CA ARG A 65 12.59 5.27 11.06
C ARG A 65 11.79 6.34 10.33
N ALA A 66 12.38 7.00 9.32
CA ALA A 66 11.67 7.99 8.53
C ALA A 66 10.56 7.35 7.68
N ALA A 67 10.82 6.17 7.12
CA ALA A 67 9.84 5.39 6.38
C ALA A 67 8.70 4.93 7.29
N ASP A 68 8.97 4.50 8.53
CA ASP A 68 7.94 4.11 9.51
C ASP A 68 7.04 5.28 9.90
N LEU A 69 7.59 6.50 9.93
CA LEU A 69 6.82 7.72 10.21
C LEU A 69 5.95 8.17 9.03
N VAL A 70 6.38 7.92 7.79
CA VAL A 70 5.67 8.33 6.56
C VAL A 70 4.74 7.23 6.04
N SER A 71 5.09 5.97 6.31
CA SER A 71 4.27 4.80 6.06
C SER A 71 2.98 4.94 6.86
N VAL A 72 1.86 5.09 6.13
CA VAL A 72 0.53 4.91 6.71
C VAL A 72 0.42 3.45 7.11
N ASN A 73 0.91 3.12 8.31
CA ASN A 73 0.75 1.82 8.89
C ASN A 73 -0.69 1.68 9.40
N LEU A 74 -1.19 0.44 9.46
CA LEU A 74 -2.56 0.16 9.89
C LEU A 74 -2.87 0.77 11.27
N GLY A 75 -1.92 0.75 12.20
CA GLY A 75 -2.08 1.33 13.53
C GLY A 75 -2.30 2.85 13.51
N THR A 76 -1.46 3.58 12.76
CA THR A 76 -1.57 5.03 12.53
C THR A 76 -2.91 5.33 11.88
N HIS A 77 -3.30 4.61 10.81
CA HIS A 77 -4.58 4.84 10.16
C HIS A 77 -5.78 4.63 11.10
N LEU A 78 -5.75 3.60 11.94
CA LEU A 78 -6.79 3.35 12.94
C LEU A 78 -6.83 4.39 14.06
N ASN A 79 -5.67 4.98 14.42
CA ASN A 79 -5.58 6.09 15.38
C ASN A 79 -6.09 7.39 14.75
N ASP A 80 -5.70 7.71 13.52
CA ASP A 80 -6.18 8.90 12.80
C ASP A 80 -7.71 8.88 12.68
N LEU A 81 -8.30 7.72 12.33
CA LEU A 81 -9.76 7.57 12.28
C LEU A 81 -10.43 7.69 13.65
N LYS A 82 -9.74 7.29 14.72
CA LYS A 82 -10.22 7.51 16.09
C LYS A 82 -10.21 9.01 16.43
N ASP A 83 -9.13 9.72 16.12
CA ASP A 83 -8.99 11.14 16.42
C ASP A 83 -10.00 11.98 15.62
N ILE A 84 -10.25 11.61 14.35
CA ILE A 84 -11.32 12.22 13.53
C ILE A 84 -12.69 11.98 14.16
N ARG A 85 -12.96 10.76 14.63
CA ARG A 85 -14.22 10.44 15.30
C ARG A 85 -14.39 11.28 16.57
N ASP A 86 -13.37 11.32 17.43
CA ASP A 86 -13.42 12.02 18.70
C ASP A 86 -13.61 13.54 18.46
N GLY A 87 -12.88 14.13 17.51
CA GLY A 87 -13.09 15.52 17.10
C GLY A 87 -14.48 15.79 16.51
N ALA A 88 -15.07 14.85 15.78
CA ALA A 88 -16.44 14.96 15.28
C ALA A 88 -17.48 14.88 16.41
N VAL A 89 -17.25 14.05 17.43
CA VAL A 89 -18.09 13.98 18.64
C VAL A 89 -18.05 15.31 19.39
N ASP A 90 -16.86 15.87 19.61
CA ASP A 90 -16.68 17.14 20.31
C ASP A 90 -17.34 18.31 19.54
N ALA A 91 -17.36 18.25 18.21
CA ALA A 91 -18.05 19.20 17.35
C ALA A 91 -19.58 18.96 17.24
N GLY A 92 -20.13 17.91 17.88
CA GLY A 92 -21.54 17.53 17.78
C GLY A 92 -21.95 16.94 16.42
N MET A 93 -20.98 16.61 15.56
CA MET A 93 -21.18 16.04 14.23
C MET A 93 -21.30 14.51 14.28
N TRP A 94 -22.36 14.01 14.90
CA TRP A 94 -22.55 12.57 15.15
C TRP A 94 -22.54 11.70 13.90
N SER A 95 -23.08 12.18 12.78
CA SER A 95 -23.06 11.45 11.51
C SER A 95 -21.63 11.22 10.98
N ALA A 96 -20.76 12.23 11.13
CA ALA A 96 -19.35 12.13 10.78
C ALA A 96 -18.58 11.19 11.73
N ALA A 97 -18.88 11.24 13.03
CA ALA A 97 -18.31 10.33 14.02
C ALA A 97 -18.66 8.86 13.71
N VAL A 98 -19.93 8.57 13.38
CA VAL A 98 -20.37 7.22 12.98
C VAL A 98 -19.66 6.77 11.70
N ALA A 99 -19.55 7.66 10.70
CA ALA A 99 -18.85 7.34 9.46
C ALA A 99 -17.37 7.01 9.69
N ALA A 100 -16.70 7.76 10.57
CA ALA A 100 -15.31 7.51 10.95
C ALA A 100 -15.14 6.15 11.66
N GLU A 101 -16.03 5.78 12.58
CA GLU A 101 -15.97 4.46 13.24
C GLU A 101 -16.24 3.30 12.27
N VAL A 102 -17.19 3.46 11.33
CA VAL A 102 -17.44 2.47 10.27
C VAL A 102 -16.21 2.29 9.38
N ALA A 103 -15.57 3.39 8.97
CA ALA A 103 -14.34 3.33 8.19
C ALA A 103 -13.21 2.64 8.98
N ARG A 104 -13.12 2.92 10.28
CA ARG A 104 -12.13 2.32 11.19
C ARG A 104 -12.31 0.82 11.31
N GLY A 105 -13.54 0.34 11.50
CA GLY A 105 -13.80 -1.08 11.54
C GLY A 105 -13.56 -1.77 10.18
N LYS A 106 -13.82 -1.10 9.05
CA LYS A 106 -13.47 -1.62 7.72
C LYS A 106 -11.96 -1.78 7.57
N ALA A 107 -11.18 -0.77 7.97
CA ALA A 107 -9.72 -0.83 7.97
C ALA A 107 -9.18 -1.95 8.90
N ALA A 108 -9.83 -2.17 10.04
CA ALA A 108 -9.49 -3.26 10.98
C ALA A 108 -9.90 -4.66 10.50
N GLY A 109 -10.57 -4.78 9.36
CA GLY A 109 -11.03 -6.07 8.82
C GLY A 109 -12.28 -6.64 9.50
N LEU A 110 -13.00 -5.84 10.29
CA LEU A 110 -14.24 -6.29 10.95
C LEU A 110 -15.43 -6.44 9.97
N TYR A 111 -15.32 -5.85 8.79
CA TYR A 111 -16.36 -5.88 7.76
C TYR A 111 -15.97 -6.87 6.67
N VAL A 112 -16.86 -7.83 6.42
CA VAL A 112 -16.75 -8.75 5.28
C VAL A 112 -17.70 -8.29 4.18
N LYS A 113 -17.17 -7.90 3.02
CA LYS A 113 -17.99 -7.59 1.84
C LYS A 113 -18.34 -8.91 1.14
N LYS A 114 -19.60 -9.32 1.21
CA LYS A 114 -20.13 -10.39 0.36
C LYS A 114 -20.67 -9.76 -0.94
N SER A 115 -20.16 -10.23 -2.07
CA SER A 115 -20.73 -9.92 -3.40
C SER A 115 -21.15 -11.21 -4.05
N GLU A 116 -22.41 -11.31 -4.44
CA GLU A 116 -22.92 -12.40 -5.25
C GLU A 116 -22.73 -12.04 -6.72
N LEU A 117 -21.99 -12.87 -7.45
CA LEU A 117 -21.89 -12.78 -8.91
C LEU A 117 -22.96 -13.70 -9.50
N THR A 118 -24.02 -13.09 -10.03
CA THR A 118 -24.97 -13.82 -10.86
C THR A 118 -24.31 -14.06 -12.23
N ILE A 119 -23.67 -15.22 -12.37
CA ILE A 119 -23.19 -15.69 -13.67
C ILE A 119 -24.40 -16.21 -14.43
N ASN A 120 -24.84 -15.47 -15.44
CA ASN A 120 -25.78 -15.99 -16.44
C ASN A 120 -25.05 -17.05 -17.24
N LYS A 121 -25.18 -18.32 -16.83
CA LYS A 121 -24.46 -19.48 -17.39
C LYS A 121 -24.69 -19.71 -18.89
N VAL A 122 -25.64 -19.02 -19.52
CA VAL A 122 -26.08 -19.28 -20.90
C VAL A 122 -24.95 -19.08 -21.92
N GLU A 123 -24.09 -18.08 -21.72
CA GLU A 123 -22.98 -17.78 -22.66
C GLU A 123 -21.80 -18.77 -22.58
N MET A 124 -21.71 -19.55 -21.49
CA MET A 124 -20.64 -20.54 -21.29
C MET A 124 -21.07 -21.98 -21.58
N MET A 125 -22.35 -22.19 -21.93
CA MET A 125 -22.84 -23.51 -22.29
C MET A 125 -22.41 -23.85 -23.71
N THR A 126 -21.93 -25.08 -23.91
CA THR A 126 -21.70 -25.58 -25.27
C THR A 126 -23.03 -25.73 -26.00
N LYS A 127 -22.98 -25.81 -27.33
CA LYS A 127 -24.17 -26.03 -28.16
C LYS A 127 -24.96 -27.25 -27.69
N GLU A 128 -24.25 -28.32 -27.32
CA GLU A 128 -24.82 -29.57 -26.83
C GLU A 128 -25.55 -29.38 -25.50
N GLU A 129 -24.95 -28.65 -24.55
CA GLU A 129 -25.55 -28.36 -23.24
C GLU A 129 -26.80 -27.46 -23.38
N ILE A 130 -26.77 -26.50 -24.32
CA ILE A 130 -27.92 -25.64 -24.63
C ILE A 130 -29.09 -26.48 -25.17
N LEU A 131 -28.82 -27.41 -26.08
CA LEU A 131 -29.85 -28.28 -26.67
C LEU A 131 -30.48 -29.19 -25.62
N VAL A 132 -29.67 -29.76 -24.71
CA VAL A 132 -30.18 -30.55 -23.57
C VAL A 132 -31.09 -29.69 -22.69
N ARG A 133 -30.64 -28.47 -22.34
CA ARG A 133 -31.44 -27.56 -21.51
C ARG A 133 -32.73 -27.11 -22.18
N MET A 134 -32.71 -26.84 -23.49
CA MET A 134 -33.92 -26.52 -24.27
C MET A 134 -34.91 -27.70 -24.28
N ASN A 135 -34.41 -28.93 -24.37
CA ASN A 135 -35.22 -30.13 -24.41
C ASN A 135 -35.89 -30.39 -23.04
N GLU A 136 -35.15 -30.24 -21.94
CA GLU A 136 -35.72 -30.27 -20.58
C GLU A 136 -36.86 -29.24 -20.42
N LEU A 137 -36.61 -27.99 -20.84
CA LEU A 137 -37.61 -26.92 -20.78
C LEU A 137 -38.85 -27.23 -21.64
N TYR A 138 -38.68 -27.88 -22.78
CA TYR A 138 -39.78 -28.33 -23.64
C TYR A 138 -40.68 -29.35 -22.92
N TYR A 139 -40.10 -30.32 -22.21
CA TYR A 139 -40.88 -31.29 -21.44
C TYR A 139 -41.50 -30.69 -20.18
N GLU A 140 -40.78 -29.82 -19.47
CA GLU A 140 -41.29 -29.10 -18.28
C GLU A 140 -42.47 -28.18 -18.61
N SER A 141 -42.45 -27.54 -19.79
CA SER A 141 -43.53 -26.66 -20.28
C SER A 141 -44.72 -27.43 -20.89
N GLY A 142 -44.71 -28.76 -20.85
CA GLY A 142 -45.79 -29.58 -21.41
C GLY A 142 -45.86 -29.54 -22.95
N GLY A 143 -44.73 -29.29 -23.61
CA GLY A 143 -44.61 -29.26 -25.07
C GLY A 143 -45.01 -27.94 -25.73
N VAL A 144 -45.25 -26.88 -24.94
CA VAL A 144 -45.58 -25.55 -25.46
C VAL A 144 -44.41 -24.61 -25.22
N LEU A 145 -43.58 -24.43 -26.25
CA LEU A 145 -42.60 -23.33 -26.23
C LEU A 145 -43.34 -21.99 -26.32
N PRO A 146 -42.92 -20.96 -25.55
CA PRO A 146 -43.46 -19.61 -25.72
C PRO A 146 -43.25 -19.16 -27.17
N LYS A 147 -44.22 -18.44 -27.75
CA LYS A 147 -44.08 -17.85 -29.09
C LYS A 147 -42.91 -16.86 -29.06
N GLY A 148 -41.76 -17.28 -29.58
CA GLY A 148 -40.61 -16.40 -29.76
C GLY A 148 -40.82 -15.53 -31.00
N GLU A 149 -40.57 -14.23 -30.87
CA GLU A 149 -40.28 -13.39 -32.03
C GLU A 149 -38.85 -13.71 -32.47
N ILE A 150 -38.68 -14.01 -33.77
CA ILE A 150 -37.37 -14.20 -34.36
C ILE A 150 -36.73 -12.82 -34.43
N ILE A 151 -35.75 -12.56 -33.56
CA ILE A 151 -34.91 -11.37 -33.68
C ILE A 151 -33.81 -11.73 -34.66
N ASP A 152 -33.96 -11.32 -35.92
CA ASP A 152 -32.87 -11.39 -36.89
C ASP A 152 -31.70 -10.58 -36.32
N ILE A 153 -30.61 -11.28 -36.03
CA ILE A 153 -29.35 -10.64 -35.66
C ILE A 153 -28.85 -10.03 -36.97
N GLN A 154 -28.93 -8.71 -37.10
CA GLN A 154 -28.22 -8.03 -38.18
C GLN A 154 -26.73 -8.29 -37.96
N THR A 155 -26.16 -9.17 -38.78
CA THR A 155 -24.73 -9.23 -38.99
C THR A 155 -24.33 -7.95 -39.70
N ASP A 156 -23.84 -6.99 -38.93
CA ASP A 156 -23.10 -5.87 -39.48
C ASP A 156 -21.81 -6.43 -40.11
N GLU A 157 -21.70 -6.32 -41.44
CA GLU A 157 -20.43 -6.42 -42.17
C GLU A 157 -19.53 -5.21 -41.91
#